data_AF-A0A536E694-F1
#
_entry.id   AF-A0A536E694-F1
#
_cell.length_a   1.000
_cell.length_b   1.000
_cell.length_c   1.000
_cell.angle_alpha   90.00
_cell.angle_beta   90.00
_cell.angle_gamma   90.00
#
_symmetry.space_group_name_H-M   'P 1'
#
loop_
_entity.id
_entity.type
_entity.pdbx_description
1 polymer ?
#
loop_
_entity_poly.entity_id
_entity_poly.type
_entity_poly.pdbx_seq_one_letter_code
_entity_poly.pdbx_strand_id
1 'polypeptide(L)' 'MAGGIAGALVFAALAGLGSLLSSRVGSPIPVIVLAIAGAYGGWLLGVIVFGAIRGGNEETRG' A
#
# COMPACT_ATOMS: atom_id res chain seq x y z
N MET A 1 -12.22 6.42 -5.06
CA MET A 1 -10.99 6.57 -5.86
C MET A 1 -9.74 6.78 -5.01
N ALA A 2 -9.75 7.70 -4.03
CA ALA A 2 -8.56 8.04 -3.22
C ALA A 2 -7.85 6.85 -2.55
N GLY A 3 -8.58 5.93 -1.91
CA GLY A 3 -7.96 4.78 -1.22
C GLY A 3 -7.22 3.82 -2.16
N GLY A 4 -7.74 3.61 -3.38
CA GLY A 4 -7.07 2.77 -4.38
C GLY A 4 -5.78 3.39 -4.91
N ILE A 5 -5.77 4.71 -5.10
CA ILE A 5 -4.57 5.45 -5.53
C ILE A 5 -3.50 5.40 -4.43
N ALA A 6 -3.88 5.62 -3.17
CA ALA A 6 -2.97 5.51 -2.04
C ALA A 6 -2.35 4.10 -1.92
N GLY A 7 -3.17 3.05 -2.07
CA GLY A 7 -2.68 1.68 -2.06
C GLY A 7 -1.73 1.36 -3.22
N ALA A 8 -2.04 1.85 -4.43
CA ALA A 8 -1.18 1.66 -5.60
C ALA A 8 0.19 2.36 -5.45
N LEU A 9 0.22 3.56 -4.87
CA LEU A 9 1.47 4.29 -4.61
C LEU A 9 2.37 3.56 -3.60
N VAL A 10 1.78 3.03 -2.52
CA VAL A 10 2.54 2.27 -1.52
C VAL A 10 3.06 0.96 -2.09
N PHE A 11 2.24 0.24 -2.86
CA PHE A 11 2.69 -0.97 -3.55
C PHE A 11 3.84 -0.69 -4.52
N ALA A 12 3.71 0.35 -5.35
CA ALA A 12 4.76 0.73 -6.30
C ALA A 12 6.07 1.13 -5.61
N ALA A 13 5.99 1.88 -4.50
CA ALA A 13 7.16 2.28 -3.73
C ALA A 13 7.89 1.06 -3.11
N LEU A 14 7.16 0.11 -2.52
CA LEU A 14 7.76 -1.09 -1.95
C LEU A 14 8.29 -2.03 -3.03
N ALA A 15 7.57 -2.25 -4.13
CA ALA A 15 8.04 -3.07 -5.24
C ALA A 15 9.33 -2.49 -5.86
N GLY A 16 9.38 -1.16 -6.05
CA GLY A 16 10.57 -0.46 -6.53
C GLY A 16 11.76 -0.59 -5.58
N LEU A 17 11.54 -0.40 -4.29
CA LEU A 17 12.56 -0.58 -3.26
C LEU A 17 13.08 -2.04 -3.24
N GLY A 18 12.17 -3.00 -3.39
CA GLY A 18 12.50 -4.43 -3.47
C GLY A 18 13.41 -4.73 -4.65
N SER A 19 13.15 -4.12 -5.81
CA SER A 19 13.99 -4.26 -7.01
C SER A 19 15.41 -3.74 -6.79
N LEU A 20 15.55 -2.60 -6.13
CA LEU A 20 16.86 -2.05 -5.74
C LEU A 20 17.61 -2.98 -4.78
N LEU A 21 16.91 -3.54 -3.79
CA LEU A 21 17.46 -4.51 -2.84
C LEU A 21 17.85 -5.84 -3.53
N SER A 22 17.07 -6.32 -4.48
CA SER A 22 17.40 -7.53 -5.24
C SER A 22 18.70 -7.40 -6.03
N SER A 23 18.98 -6.20 -6.55
CA SER A 23 20.25 -5.91 -7.21
C SER A 23 21.44 -5.87 -6.24
N ARG A 24 21.20 -5.55 -4.96
CA ARG A 24 22.23 -5.51 -3.90
C ARG A 24 22.51 -6.88 -3.30
N VAL A 25 21.49 -7.69 -3.10
CA VAL A 25 21.60 -8.99 -2.43
C VAL A 25 21.85 -10.12 -3.44
N GLY A 26 21.65 -9.88 -4.74
CA GLY A 26 21.79 -10.90 -5.79
C GLY A 26 20.73 -12.01 -5.68
N SER A 27 19.64 -11.74 -4.95
CA SER A 27 18.57 -12.68 -4.66
C SER A 27 17.22 -12.01 -4.90
N PRO A 28 16.23 -12.70 -5.49
CA PRO A 28 14.90 -12.16 -5.73
C PRO A 28 14.02 -12.05 -4.46
N ILE A 29 14.47 -12.63 -3.34
CA ILE A 29 13.73 -12.66 -2.07
C ILE A 29 13.26 -11.26 -1.60
N PRO A 30 14.07 -10.19 -1.64
CA PRO A 30 13.66 -8.87 -1.20
C PRO A 30 12.47 -8.32 -2.00
N VAL A 31 12.41 -8.58 -3.31
CA VAL A 31 11.28 -8.15 -4.17
C VAL A 31 10.01 -8.85 -3.72
N ILE A 32 10.07 -10.16 -3.50
CA ILE A 32 8.90 -10.97 -3.14
C ILE A 32 8.35 -10.51 -1.78
N VAL A 33 9.23 -10.34 -0.79
CA VAL A 33 8.84 -9.90 0.55
C VAL A 33 8.25 -8.49 0.51
N LEU A 34 8.89 -7.55 -0.19
CA LEU A 34 8.36 -6.19 -0.29
C LEU A 34 7.09 -6.12 -1.13
N ALA A 35 6.91 -6.94 -2.15
CA ALA A 35 5.67 -7.01 -2.92
C ALA A 35 4.50 -7.50 -2.03
N ILE A 36 4.71 -8.54 -1.23
CA ILE A 36 3.69 -9.03 -0.28
C ILE A 36 3.40 -7.96 0.77
N ALA A 37 4.43 -7.37 1.38
CA ALA A 37 4.26 -6.29 2.35
C ALA A 37 3.54 -5.08 1.75
N GLY A 38 3.85 -4.71 0.52
CA GLY A 38 3.18 -3.64 -0.22
C GLY A 38 1.72 -3.96 -0.53
N ALA A 39 1.40 -5.21 -0.85
CA ALA A 39 0.02 -5.64 -1.11
C ALA A 39 -0.83 -5.55 0.15
N TYR A 40 -0.31 -6.04 1.29
CA TYR A 40 -0.98 -5.90 2.58
C TYR A 40 -1.07 -4.45 3.04
N GLY A 41 0.00 -3.67 2.91
CA GLY A 41 0.02 -2.25 3.28
C GLY A 41 -0.94 -1.42 2.43
N GLY A 42 -0.98 -1.66 1.12
CA GLY A 42 -1.91 -1.01 0.21
C GLY A 42 -3.37 -1.39 0.46
N TRP A 43 -3.63 -2.66 0.81
CA TRP A 43 -4.97 -3.11 1.22
C TRP A 43 -5.43 -2.43 2.50
N LEU A 44 -4.59 -2.42 3.55
CA LEU A 44 -4.88 -1.75 4.82
C LEU A 44 -5.11 -0.25 4.65
N LEU A 45 -4.28 0.44 3.87
CA LEU A 45 -4.50 1.85 3.54
C LEU A 45 -5.81 2.06 2.79
N GLY A 46 -6.16 1.15 1.88
CA GLY A 46 -7.44 1.16 1.18
C GLY A 46 -8.63 1.13 2.15
N VAL A 47 -8.64 0.20 3.12
CA VAL A 47 -9.72 0.10 4.11
C VAL A 47 -9.71 1.25 5.11
N ILE A 48 -8.54 1.76 5.53
CA ILE A 48 -8.44 2.92 6.43
C ILE A 48 -9.00 4.17 5.76
N VAL A 49 -8.60 4.46 4.52
CA VAL A 49 -9.09 5.62 3.77
C VAL A 49 -10.58 5.50 3.50
N PHE A 50 -11.05 4.30 3.16
CA PHE A 50 -12.47 4.04 2.97
C PHE A 50 -13.28 4.23 4.26
N GLY A 51 -12.77 3.76 5.39
CA GLY A 51 -13.35 3.98 6.71
C GLY A 51 -13.40 5.46 7.08
N ALA A 52 -12.31 6.20 6.85
CA ALA A 52 -12.25 7.64 7.11
C ALA A 52 -13.27 8.44 6.27
N ILE A 53 -13.43 8.11 4.98
CA ILE A 53 -14.40 8.78 4.09
C ILE A 53 -15.84 8.50 4.56
N ARG A 54 -16.15 7.27 4.97
CA ARG A 54 -17.49 6.92 5.46
C ARG A 54 -17.79 7.50 6.84
N GLY A 55 -16.86 7.39 7.78
CA GLY A 55 -17.00 7.91 9.14
C GLY A 55 -17.23 9.42 9.16
N GLY A 56 -16.50 10.19 8.35
CA GLY A 56 -16.71 11.64 8.26
C GLY A 56 -18.05 12.06 7.65
N ASN A 57 -18.61 11.26 6.75
CA ASN A 57 -19.91 11.56 6.11
C ASN A 57 -21.11 11.25 7.04
N GLU A 58 -20.91 10.38 8.03
CA GLU A 58 -21.89 10.09 9.09
C GLU A 58 -21.88 11.21 10.15
N GLU A 59 -20.70 11.71 10.53
CA GLU A 59 -20.55 12.77 11.54
C GLU A 59 -21.09 14.14 11.06
N THR A 60 -21.10 14.39 9.76
CA THR A 60 -21.65 15.66 9.20
C THR A 60 -23.18 15.65 9.06
N ARG A 61 -23.85 14.52 9.31
CA ARG A 61 -25.32 14.36 9.23
C ARG A 61 -26.02 14.27 10.59
N GLY A 62 -25.29 14.40 11.69
CA GLY A 62 -25.81 14.42 13.07
C GLY A 62 -26.18 15.80 13.57
#